data_AF-A0A8J4DJC9-F1
#
_entry.id   AF-A0A8J4DJC9-F1
#
_cell.length_a   1.000
_cell.length_b   1.000
_cell.length_c   1.000
_cell.angle_alpha   90.00
_cell.angle_beta   90.00
_cell.angle_gamma   90.00
#
_symmetry.space_group_name_H-M   'P 1'
#
loop_
_entity.id
_entity.type
_entity.pdbx_description
1 polymer ?
#
loop_
_entity_poly.entity_id
_entity_poly.type
_entity_poly.pdbx_seq_one_letter_code
_entity_poly.pdbx_strand_id
1 'polypeptide(L)' 'MTYASDRLWQEVAYVAYYLHWTFDQILDLEHGVRGRVIDEIGRIHTARDEKGW' A
#
# COMPACT_ATOMS: atom_id res chain seq x y z
N MET A 1 -21.44 -6.91 6.25
CA MET A 1 -20.17 -6.53 6.89
C MET A 1 -19.06 -6.59 5.83
N THR A 2 -19.02 -5.61 4.92
CA THR A 2 -18.14 -5.58 3.73
C THR A 2 -16.95 -4.62 3.89
N TYR A 3 -17.02 -3.70 4.85
CA TYR A 3 -15.99 -2.69 5.11
C TYR A 3 -14.57 -3.25 5.31
N ALA A 4 -14.43 -4.42 5.96
CA ALA A 4 -13.13 -5.04 6.16
C ALA A 4 -12.52 -5.57 4.84
N SER A 5 -13.36 -6.10 3.94
CA SER A 5 -12.93 -6.57 2.62
C SER A 5 -12.61 -5.42 1.67
N ASP A 6 -13.41 -4.35 1.71
CA ASP A 6 -13.17 -3.15 0.89
C ASP A 6 -11.85 -2.46 1.29
N ARG A 7 -11.58 -2.38 2.60
CA ARG A 7 -10.31 -1.86 3.13
C ARG A 7 -9.11 -2.69 2.67
N LEU A 8 -9.21 -4.02 2.78
CA LEU A 8 -8.14 -4.92 2.35
C LEU A 8 -7.87 -4.78 0.84
N TRP A 9 -8.92 -4.69 0.04
CA TRP A 9 -8.79 -4.48 -1.41
C TRP A 9 -8.05 -3.18 -1.73
N GLN A 10 -8.39 -2.08 -1.05
CA GLN A 10 -7.71 -0.79 -1.22
C GLN A 10 -6.23 -0.86 -0.85
N GLU A 11 -5.88 -1.51 0.26
CA GLU A 11 -4.50 -1.70 0.70
C GLU A 11 -3.69 -2.49 -0.34
N VAL A 12 -4.24 -3.59 -0.85
CA VAL A 12 -3.57 -4.44 -1.84
C VAL A 12 -3.40 -3.69 -3.17
N ALA A 13 -4.45 -3.03 -3.65
CA ALA A 13 -4.40 -2.26 -4.89
C ALA A 13 -3.39 -1.10 -4.81
N TYR A 14 -3.32 -0.41 -3.67
CA TYR A 14 -2.36 0.66 -3.43
C TYR A 14 -0.92 0.15 -3.52
N VAL A 15 -0.60 -0.93 -2.81
CA VAL A 15 0.75 -1.52 -2.84
C VAL A 15 1.10 -2.05 -4.23
N ALA A 16 0.17 -2.73 -4.90
CA ALA A 16 0.38 -3.25 -6.25
C ALA A 16 0.62 -2.13 -7.27
N TYR A 17 -0.08 -1.00 -7.15
CA TYR A 17 0.10 0.15 -8.03
C TYR A 17 1.50 0.76 -7.90
N TYR A 18 2.02 0.90 -6.68
CA TYR A 18 3.30 1.57 -6.44
C TYR A 18 4.53 0.64 -6.55
N LEU A 19 4.40 -0.63 -6.15
CA LEU A 19 5.53 -1.57 -6.12
C LEU A 19 5.48 -2.61 -7.25
N HIS A 20 4.38 -2.67 -8.00
CA HIS A 20 4.16 -3.63 -9.08
C HIS A 20 4.28 -5.10 -8.65
N TRP A 21 4.10 -5.39 -7.36
CA TRP A 21 4.00 -6.73 -6.83
C TRP A 21 2.65 -7.35 -7.19
N THR A 22 2.61 -8.68 -7.25
CA THR A 22 1.35 -9.39 -7.49
C THR A 22 0.46 -9.32 -6.26
N PHE A 23 -0.85 -9.44 -6.45
CA PHE A 23 -1.81 -9.41 -5.34
C PHE A 23 -1.55 -10.56 -4.35
N ASP A 24 -1.14 -11.72 -4.85
CA ASP A 24 -0.80 -12.90 -4.06
C ASP A 24 0.37 -12.61 -3.10
N GLN A 25 1.44 -11.99 -3.61
CA GLN A 25 2.59 -11.59 -2.79
C GLN A 25 2.22 -10.60 -1.69
N ILE A 26 1.26 -9.70 -1.95
CA ILE A 26 0.83 -8.68 -0.98
C ILE A 26 -0.12 -9.26 0.06
N LEU A 27 -0.96 -10.22 -0.32
CA LEU A 27 -1.87 -10.92 0.58
C LEU A 27 -1.11 -11.85 1.54
N ASP A 28 0.05 -12.37 1.13
CA ASP A 28 0.94 -13.18 1.97
C ASP A 28 1.71 -12.35 3.02
N LEU A 29 1.75 -11.02 2.88
CA LEU A 29 2.36 -10.15 3.88
C LEU A 29 1.55 -10.17 5.18
N GLU A 30 2.25 -10.31 6.30
CA GLU A 30 1.68 -10.03 7.62
C GLU A 30 1.00 -8.65 7.63
N HIS A 31 -0.19 -8.56 8.24
CA HIS A 31 -0.97 -7.32 8.31
C HIS A 31 -0.15 -6.11 8.79
N GLY A 32 0.72 -6.31 9.80
CA GLY A 32 1.57 -5.24 10.33
C GLY A 32 2.75 -4.86 9.43
N VAL A 33 3.20 -5.77 8.57
CA VAL A 33 4.21 -5.45 7.53
C VAL A 33 3.56 -4.67 6.40
N ARG A 34 2.39 -5.12 5.92
CA ARG A 34 1.65 -4.41 4.87
C ARG A 34 1.32 -2.96 5.26
N GLY A 35 0.87 -2.74 6.50
CA GLY A 35 0.63 -1.39 7.01
C GLY A 35 1.88 -0.50 6.96
N ARG A 36 3.04 -1.02 7.39
CA ARG A 36 4.32 -0.29 7.33
C ARG A 36 4.74 0.06 5.91
N VAL A 37 4.53 -0.85 4.95
CA VAL A 37 4.82 -0.60 3.53
C VAL A 37 3.95 0.54 2.99
N ILE A 38 2.65 0.53 3.29
CA ILE A 38 1.71 1.58 2.88
C ILE A 38 2.15 2.94 3.43
N ASP A 39 2.49 3.01 4.70
CA ASP A 39 2.94 4.26 5.34
C ASP A 39 4.22 4.81 4.68
N GLU A 40 5.16 3.93 4.33
CA GLU A 40 6.42 4.33 3.72
C GLU A 40 6.27 4.83 2.28
N ILE A 41 5.42 4.17 1.48
CA ILE A 41 5.07 4.63 0.13
C ILE A 41 4.48 6.05 0.20
N GLY A 42 3.60 6.30 1.18
CA GLY A 42 3.01 7.61 1.42
C GLY A 42 4.05 8.68 1.74
N ARG A 43 4.98 8.39 2.67
CA ARG A 43 6.07 9.32 3.01
C ARG A 43 6.95 9.67 1.82
N ILE A 44 7.32 8.67 1.01
CA ILE A 44 8.15 8.87 -0.18
C ILE A 44 7.46 9.79 -1.18
N HIS A 45 6.15 9.57 -1.42
CA HIS A 45 5.38 10.40 -2.35
C HIS A 45 5.22 11.83 -1.85
N THR A 46 4.85 12.02 -0.59
CA THR A 46 4.72 13.36 0.00
C THR A 46 6.05 14.13 -0.08
N ALA A 47 7.17 13.49 0.29
CA ALA A 47 8.48 14.12 0.22
C ALA A 47 8.92 14.45 -1.22
N ARG A 48 8.43 13.70 -2.21
CA ARG A 48 8.70 13.94 -3.63
C ARG A 48 7.87 15.10 -4.17
N ASP A 49 6.60 15.18 -3.80
CA ASP A 49 5.71 16.28 -4.19
C ASP A 49 6.16 17.62 -3.58
N GLU A 50 6.61 17.62 -2.31
CA GLU A 50 7.17 18.79 -1.63
C GLU A 50 8.45 19.32 -2.29
N LYS A 51 9.23 18.43 -2.91
CA LYS A 51 10.50 18.78 -3.57
C LYS A 51 10.36 19.27 -5.01
N GLY A 52 9.13 19.32 -5.55
CA GLY A 52 8.77 20.00 -6.81
C GLY A 52 9.89 20.07 -7.84
N TRP A 53 10.15 18.96 -8.53
CA TRP A 53 10.77 19.02 -9.87
C TRP A 53 9.69 19.44 -10.87
#